data_AF-A0A7S7VWB6-F1
#
_entry.id   AF-A0A7S7VWB6-F1
#
_cell.length_a   1.000
_cell.length_b   1.000
_cell.length_c   1.000
_cell.angle_alpha   90.00
_cell.angle_beta   90.00
_cell.angle_gamma   90.00
#
_symmetry.space_group_name_H-M   'P 1'
#
loop_
_entity.id
_entity.type
_entity.pdbx_description
1 polymer ?
#
loop_
_entity_poly.entity_id
_entity_poly.type
_entity_poly.pdbx_seq_one_letter_code
_entity_poly.pdbx_strand_id
1 'polypeptide(L)' 'MLLQSTITCPHCSVAKTETMPTDACQFFYECTGCGTKLKPKSGDCCVFCSYGSVPCPPIQEVRAGKPGAASCCA' A
#
# COMPACT_ATOMS: atom_id res chain seq x y z
N MET A 1 -9.72 -0.81 11.10
CA MET A 1 -8.57 -0.80 10.16
C MET A 1 -9.12 -1.07 8.78
N LEU A 2 -8.80 -0.23 7.81
CA LEU A 2 -9.18 -0.44 6.42
C LEU A 2 -8.09 -1.27 5.76
N LEU A 3 -8.38 -2.54 5.47
CA LEU A 3 -7.46 -3.40 4.73
C LEU A 3 -7.65 -3.27 3.23
N GLN A 4 -8.81 -2.81 2.75
CA GLN A 4 -9.04 -2.62 1.33
C GLN A 4 -8.46 -1.29 0.86
N SER A 5 -7.54 -1.34 -0.10
CA SER A 5 -6.99 -0.15 -0.75
C SER A 5 -6.95 -0.37 -2.25
N THR A 6 -7.43 0.62 -2.99
CA THR A 6 -7.44 0.57 -4.45
C THR A 6 -6.10 1.08 -4.96
N ILE A 7 -5.28 0.17 -5.49
CA ILE A 7 -4.02 0.50 -6.17
C ILE A 7 -4.35 0.93 -7.60
N THR A 8 -3.90 2.12 -7.98
CA THR A 8 -4.03 2.60 -9.35
C THR A 8 -2.68 2.56 -10.06
N CYS A 9 -2.60 1.83 -11.17
CA CYS A 9 -1.37 1.72 -11.94
C CYS A 9 -1.13 3.00 -12.77
N PRO A 10 0.02 3.68 -12.63
CA PRO A 10 0.33 4.87 -13.41
C PRO A 10 0.65 4.57 -14.89
N HIS A 11 0.91 3.31 -15.26
CA HIS A 11 1.26 2.93 -16.63
C HIS A 11 0.04 2.65 -17.52
N CYS A 12 -0.99 1.99 -16.96
CA CYS A 12 -2.16 1.54 -17.71
C CYS A 12 -3.49 2.05 -17.12
N SER A 13 -3.42 2.93 -16.12
CA SER A 13 -4.58 3.50 -15.39
C SER A 13 -5.57 2.49 -14.80
N VAL A 14 -5.19 1.20 -14.73
CA VAL A 14 -6.02 0.18 -14.09
C VAL A 14 -6.03 0.42 -12.57
N ALA A 15 -7.23 0.47 -12.01
CA ALA A 15 -7.46 0.53 -10.59
C ALA A 15 -7.90 -0.86 -10.10
N LYS A 16 -7.22 -1.39 -9.09
CA LYS A 16 -7.52 -2.69 -8.51
C LYS A 16 -7.64 -2.56 -7.00
N THR A 17 -8.77 -2.99 -6.45
CA THR A 17 -8.97 -3.07 -5.01
C THR A 17 -8.30 -4.31 -4.48
N GLU A 18 -7.27 -4.12 -3.68
CA GLU A 18 -6.48 -5.17 -3.06
C GLU A 18 -6.61 -5.08 -1.55
N THR A 19 -6.51 -6.23 -0.88
CA THR A 19 -6.51 -6.30 0.57
C THR A 19 -5.07 -6.25 1.06
N MET A 20 -4.70 -5.13 1.70
CA MET A 20 -3.43 -4.93 2.38
C MET A 20 -3.25 -6.03 3.42
N PRO A 21 -2.16 -6.83 3.36
CA PRO A 21 -1.85 -7.75 4.43
C PRO A 21 -1.50 -6.98 5.71
N THR A 22 -1.96 -7.49 6.85
CA THR A 22 -1.57 -6.99 8.17
C THR A 22 -0.28 -7.60 8.69
N ASP A 23 0.18 -8.68 8.05
CA ASP A 23 1.31 -9.49 8.50
C ASP A 23 2.65 -9.10 7.84
N ALA A 24 2.60 -8.41 6.70
CA ALA A 24 3.79 -8.03 5.95
C ALA A 24 3.56 -6.78 5.09
N CYS A 25 4.64 -6.16 4.62
CA CYS A 25 4.55 -4.99 3.75
C CYS A 25 4.79 -5.28 2.27
N GLN A 26 3.83 -4.83 1.47
CA GLN A 26 3.85 -4.96 0.02
C GLN A 26 4.79 -3.91 -0.59
N PHE A 27 6.06 -4.26 -0.74
CA PHE A 27 7.03 -3.41 -1.42
C PHE A 27 6.92 -3.50 -2.95
N PHE A 28 6.46 -4.63 -3.47
CA PHE A 28 6.25 -4.80 -4.91
C PHE A 28 4.80 -5.15 -5.16
N TYR A 29 4.21 -4.50 -6.16
CA TYR A 29 2.87 -4.82 -6.64
C TYR A 29 2.92 -5.11 -8.12
N GLU A 30 2.45 -6.27 -8.51
CA GLU A 30 2.31 -6.61 -9.92
C GLU A 30 0.94 -6.15 -10.40
N CYS A 31 0.93 -5.23 -11.36
CA CYS A 31 -0.31 -4.71 -11.90
C CYS A 31 -1.08 -5.82 -12.64
N THR A 32 -2.32 -6.09 -12.21
CA THR A 32 -3.17 -7.11 -12.83
C THR A 32 -3.58 -6.79 -14.28
N GLY A 33 -3.55 -5.52 -14.69
CA GLY A 33 -3.87 -5.10 -16.06
C GLY A 33 -2.74 -5.27 -17.07
N CYS A 34 -1.51 -4.84 -16.72
CA CYS A 34 -0.36 -4.83 -17.65
C CYS A 34 0.82 -5.72 -17.21
N GLY A 35 0.74 -6.39 -16.06
CA GLY A 35 1.82 -7.21 -15.49
C GLY A 35 3.05 -6.41 -15.02
N THR A 36 3.00 -5.07 -15.04
CA THR A 36 4.15 -4.26 -14.61
C THR A 36 4.32 -4.32 -13.09
N LYS A 37 5.55 -4.59 -12.64
CA LYS A 37 5.92 -4.51 -11.22
C LYS A 37 6.13 -3.07 -10.79
N LEU A 38 5.17 -2.53 -10.06
CA LEU A 38 5.23 -1.23 -9.40
C LEU A 38 6.08 -1.32 -8.13
N LYS A 39 6.91 -0.31 -7.92
CA LYS A 39 7.69 -0.09 -6.70
C LYS A 39 7.24 1.21 -6.02
N PRO A 40 7.26 1.30 -4.69
CA PRO A 40 6.97 2.55 -3.99
C PRO A 40 7.90 3.66 -4.46
N LYS A 41 7.39 4.89 -4.37
CA LYS A 41 8.17 6.11 -4.63
C LYS A 41 9.16 6.32 -3.48
N SER A 42 10.26 7.00 -3.78
CA SER A 42 11.22 7.40 -2.74
C SER A 42 10.52 8.25 -1.67
N GLY A 43 10.54 7.78 -0.43
CA GLY A 43 9.86 8.40 0.71
C GLY A 43 8.60 7.66 1.18
N ASP A 44 8.11 6.68 0.41
CA ASP A 44 6.98 5.82 0.81
C ASP A 44 7.45 4.43 1.24
N CYS A 45 6.83 3.88 2.29
CA CYS A 45 7.16 2.55 2.82
C CYS A 45 6.57 1.37 2.03
N CYS A 46 5.52 1.57 1.22
CA CYS A 46 4.89 0.49 0.45
C CYS A 46 4.12 1.01 -0.78
N VAL A 47 3.79 0.10 -1.70
CA VAL A 47 3.03 0.43 -2.92
C VAL A 47 1.66 1.06 -2.64
N PHE A 48 1.05 0.73 -1.50
CA PHE A 48 -0.22 1.31 -1.09
C PHE A 48 -0.09 2.76 -0.64
N CYS A 49 1.04 3.17 -0.06
CA CYS A 49 1.27 4.59 0.27
C CYS A 49 1.50 5.42 -1.00
N SER A 50 2.19 4.86 -2.00
CA SER A 50 2.49 5.58 -3.24
C SER A 50 1.35 5.62 -4.26
N TYR A 51 0.58 4.53 -4.37
CA TYR A 51 -0.42 4.33 -5.43
C TYR A 51 -1.79 3.89 -4.92
N GLY A 52 -1.92 3.60 -3.62
CA GLY A 52 -3.18 3.21 -3.01
C GLY A 52 -4.03 4.42 -2.64
N SER A 53 -5.35 4.25 -2.63
CA SER A 53 -6.27 5.27 -2.09
C SER A 53 -6.20 5.39 -0.56
N VAL A 54 -5.90 4.30 0.13
CA VAL A 54 -5.82 4.24 1.59
C VAL A 54 -4.38 3.90 1.99
N PRO A 55 -3.78 4.65 2.94
CA PRO A 55 -2.42 4.39 3.42
C PRO A 55 -2.35 3.06 4.19
N CYS A 56 -1.14 2.53 4.34
CA CYS A 56 -0.92 1.23 4.98
C CYS A 56 -1.47 1.16 6.42
N PRO A 57 -1.83 -0.06 6.90
CA PRO A 57 -2.33 -0.27 8.26
C PRO A 57 -1.52 0.43 9.37
N PRO A 58 -0.18 0.39 9.40
CA PRO A 58 0.58 1.08 10.45
C PRO A 58 0.34 2.59 10.48
N ILE A 59 0.22 3.26 9.33
CA ILE A 59 -0.08 4.71 9.29
C ILE A 59 -1.50 4.98 9.81
N GLN A 60 -2.46 4.11 9.49
CA GLN A 60 -3.82 4.22 10.01
C GLN A 60 -3.85 4.03 11.53
N GLU A 61 -3.07 3.10 12.07
CA GLU A 61 -2.98 2.84 13.50
C GLU A 61 -2.25 3.94 14.28
N VAL A 62 -1.16 4.49 13.71
CA VAL A 62 -0.49 5.67 14.25
C VAL A 62 -1.46 6.86 14.31
N ARG A 63 -2.24 7.10 13.25
CA ARG A 63 -3.31 8.12 13.25
C ARG A 63 -4.41 7.83 14.26
N ALA A 64 -4.68 6.55 14.54
CA ALA A 64 -5.63 6.11 15.55
C ALA A 64 -5.05 6.08 16.98
N GLY A 65 -3.80 6.53 17.18
CA GLY A 65 -3.16 6.62 18.51
C GLY A 65 -2.69 5.28 19.08
N LYS A 66 -2.49 4.25 18.26
CA LYS A 66 -1.99 2.94 18.70
C LYS A 66 -0.48 2.81 18.45
N PRO A 67 0.37 2.76 19.50
CA PRO A 67 1.79 2.54 19.34
C PRO A 67 2.05 1.02 19.22
N GLY A 68 2.58 0.55 18.09
CA GLY A 68 3.07 -0.84 18.03
C GLY A 68 3.03 -1.59 16.70
N ALA A 69 2.44 -1.06 15.63
CA ALA A 69 2.34 -1.80 14.35
C ALA A 69 3.40 -1.42 13.30
N ALA A 70 4.40 -0.62 13.67
CA ALA A 70 5.39 -0.09 12.74
C ALA A 70 6.50 -1.11 12.44
N SER A 71 6.20 -2.18 11.71
CA SER A 71 7.28 -3.00 11.14
C SER A 71 7.76 -2.52 9.77
N CYS A 72 7.05 -1.56 9.14
CA CYS A 72 7.32 -1.21 7.74
C CYS A 72 7.54 0.27 7.43
N CYS A 73 7.01 1.16 8.24
CA CYS A 73 7.13 2.60 8.06
C CYS A 73 7.85 3.13 9.30
N ALA A 74 9.16 2.86 9.35
CA ALA A 74 10.10 3.40 10.34
C ALA A 74 10.82 4.61 9.75
#